data_AF-A0A1J3H4E6-F1
#
_entry.id   AF-A0A1J3H4E6-F1
#
_cell.length_a   1.000
_cell.length_b   1.000
_cell.length_c   1.000
_cell.angle_alpha   90.00
_cell.angle_beta   90.00
_cell.angle_gamma   90.00
#
_symmetry.space_group_name_H-M   'P 1'
#
loop_
_entity.id
_entity.type
_entity.pdbx_description
1 polymer ?
#
loop_
_entity_poly.entity_id
_entity_poly.type
_entity_poly.pdbx_seq_one_letter_code
_entity_poly.pdbx_strand_id
1 'polypeptide(L)'
;DVCFLLTNHRSCSDLRSNMSDASAPMAIKEVLTVVQRFQELFDQTRYKEAAELAAESPQWILRTPDTIAKFRNVHVQAGQTAPLLQYFATLLTKGKLNANESLELAFLVVNQNKKNLLENWLEG
;
A
#
# COMPACT_ATOMS: atom_id res chain seq x y z
N ASP A 1 0.62 -54.03 -8.96
CA ASP A 1 1.33 -52.99 -9.72
C ASP A 1 2.69 -52.67 -9.16
N VAL A 2 3.67 -52.58 -10.07
CA VAL A 2 5.13 -52.54 -9.84
C VAL A 2 5.65 -51.09 -9.80
N CYS A 3 4.82 -50.11 -9.43
CA CYS A 3 5.20 -48.68 -9.52
C CYS A 3 5.34 -47.92 -8.19
N PHE A 4 5.13 -48.53 -7.02
CA PHE A 4 5.19 -47.78 -5.74
C PHE A 4 6.37 -48.15 -4.82
N LEU A 5 7.30 -49.01 -5.27
CA LEU A 5 8.40 -49.49 -4.43
C LEU A 5 9.80 -48.95 -4.78
N LEU A 6 9.94 -47.90 -5.59
CA LEU A 6 11.25 -47.31 -5.83
C LEU A 6 11.17 -45.78 -5.92
N THR A 7 11.86 -45.12 -4.98
CA THR A 7 12.15 -43.67 -4.84
C THR A 7 11.19 -42.79 -4.02
N ASN A 8 11.31 -42.83 -2.68
CA ASN A 8 12.10 -41.81 -1.98
C ASN A 8 12.10 -42.05 -0.47
N HIS A 9 13.27 -42.43 0.03
CA HIS A 9 13.61 -42.43 1.44
C HIS A 9 13.91 -40.99 1.88
N ARG A 10 12.89 -40.11 1.95
CA ARG A 10 13.10 -38.78 2.55
C ARG A 10 12.93 -38.87 4.06
N SER A 11 14.08 -38.83 4.73
CA SER A 11 14.23 -38.61 6.15
C SER A 11 13.36 -37.43 6.60
N CYS A 12 12.75 -37.54 7.78
CA CYS A 12 11.93 -36.50 8.42
C CYS A 12 12.70 -35.15 8.59
N SER A 13 14.02 -35.15 8.41
CA SER A 13 14.88 -33.97 8.35
C SER A 13 14.63 -33.06 7.14
N ASP A 14 14.11 -33.58 6.03
CA ASP A 14 13.90 -32.80 4.80
C ASP A 14 12.65 -31.91 4.84
N LEU A 15 11.72 -32.17 5.77
CA LEU A 15 10.51 -31.35 5.91
C LEU A 15 10.78 -29.98 6.55
N ARG A 16 11.96 -29.80 7.17
CA ARG A 16 12.34 -28.55 7.85
C ARG A 16 13.02 -27.53 6.93
N SER A 17 13.57 -27.96 5.79
CA SER A 17 14.22 -27.05 4.84
C SER A 17 13.24 -26.39 3.86
N ASN A 18 12.00 -26.88 3.74
CA ASN A 18 10.98 -26.34 2.84
C ASN A 18 9.99 -25.35 3.49
N MET A 19 10.26 -24.87 4.71
CA MET A 19 9.42 -23.86 5.37
C MET A 19 10.12 -22.51 5.56
N SER A 20 11.24 -22.28 4.87
CA SER A 20 11.97 -21.00 4.91
C SER A 20 11.42 -19.96 3.93
N ASP A 21 10.67 -20.39 2.91
CA ASP A 21 10.29 -19.57 1.76
C ASP A 21 8.80 -19.74 1.42
N ALA A 22 7.91 -19.17 2.26
CA ALA A 22 6.59 -18.67 1.84
C ALA A 22 5.81 -18.15 3.06
N SER A 23 5.57 -16.84 3.09
CA SER A 23 4.45 -16.21 3.82
C SER A 23 4.28 -16.65 5.28
N ALA A 24 5.18 -16.22 6.17
CA ALA A 24 4.77 -16.10 7.57
C ALA A 24 3.59 -15.11 7.62
N PRO A 25 2.46 -15.45 8.25
CA PRO A 25 1.39 -14.47 8.47
C PRO A 25 2.01 -13.27 9.18
N MET A 26 1.76 -12.07 8.66
CA MET A 26 2.16 -10.83 9.32
C MET A 26 1.69 -10.92 10.78
N ALA A 27 2.60 -10.73 11.73
CA ALA A 27 2.22 -10.82 13.13
C ALA A 27 1.15 -9.77 13.42
N ILE A 28 0.03 -10.16 14.03
CA ILE A 28 -1.09 -9.26 14.38
C ILE A 28 -0.59 -8.01 15.13
N LYS A 29 0.46 -8.17 15.95
CA LYS A 29 1.13 -7.08 16.66
C LYS A 29 1.70 -6.01 15.72
N GLU A 30 2.30 -6.41 14.60
CA GLU A 30 2.95 -5.50 13.65
C GLU A 30 1.91 -4.73 12.84
N VAL A 31 0.86 -5.43 12.38
CA VAL A 31 -0.32 -4.81 11.76
C VAL A 31 -0.89 -3.71 12.66
N LEU A 32 -1.14 -4.05 13.93
CA LEU A 32 -1.70 -3.12 14.90
C LEU A 32 -0.78 -1.91 15.14
N THR A 33 0.53 -2.14 15.23
CA THR A 33 1.53 -1.09 15.46
C THR A 33 1.56 -0.08 14.31
N VAL A 34 1.55 -0.56 13.06
CA VAL A 34 1.57 0.31 11.87
C VAL A 34 0.26 1.12 11.77
N VAL A 35 -0.88 0.48 12.02
CA VAL A 35 -2.19 1.16 12.00
C VAL A 35 -2.30 2.22 13.10
N GLN A 36 -1.84 1.92 14.32
CA GLN A 36 -1.81 2.88 15.42
C GLN A 36 -0.92 4.08 15.09
N ARG A 37 0.29 3.83 14.57
CA ARG A 37 1.21 4.90 14.18
C ARG A 37 0.64 5.78 13.07
N PHE A 38 -0.05 5.18 12.10
CA PHE A 38 -0.75 5.94 11.07
C PHE A 38 -1.80 6.86 11.69
N GLN A 39 -2.61 6.36 12.62
CA GLN A 39 -3.64 7.16 13.28
C GLN A 39 -3.02 8.32 14.08
N GLU A 40 -1.95 8.09 14.83
CA GLU A 40 -1.21 9.14 15.55
C GLU A 40 -0.72 10.26 14.63
N LEU A 41 -0.12 9.89 13.49
CA LEU A 41 0.35 10.86 12.49
C LEU A 41 -0.81 11.65 11.89
N PHE A 42 -1.94 10.98 11.64
CA PHE A 42 -3.13 11.59 11.09
C PHE A 42 -3.76 12.60 12.06
N ASP A 43 -3.88 12.23 13.34
CA ASP A 43 -4.42 13.10 14.40
C ASP A 43 -3.51 14.31 14.66
N GLN A 44 -2.19 14.15 14.48
CA GLN A 44 -1.23 15.24 14.53
C GLN A 44 -1.20 16.10 13.25
N THR A 45 -2.07 15.85 12.27
CA THR A 45 -2.10 16.51 10.96
C THR A 45 -0.82 16.35 10.13
N ARG A 46 0.01 15.34 10.44
CA ARG A 46 1.28 15.02 9.77
C ARG A 46 1.04 14.16 8.53
N TYR A 47 0.24 14.68 7.60
CA TYR A 47 -0.28 13.94 6.45
C TYR A 47 0.80 13.41 5.50
N LYS A 48 1.92 14.14 5.34
CA LYS A 48 3.05 13.68 4.53
C LYS A 48 3.66 12.40 5.09
N GLU A 49 3.93 12.39 6.40
CA GLU A 49 4.52 11.22 7.08
C GLU A 49 3.52 10.05 7.16
N ALA A 50 2.24 10.34 7.35
CA ALA A 50 1.19 9.32 7.29
C ALA A 50 1.15 8.65 5.90
N ALA A 51 1.33 9.43 4.82
CA ALA A 51 1.41 8.91 3.47
C ALA A 51 2.69 8.10 3.22
N GLU A 52 3.83 8.53 3.75
CA GLU A 52 5.10 7.80 3.68
C GLU A 52 4.99 6.45 4.39
N LEU A 53 4.44 6.44 5.62
CA LEU A 53 4.18 5.21 6.36
C LEU A 53 3.24 4.27 5.59
N ALA A 54 2.22 4.81 4.93
CA ALA A 54 1.32 3.99 4.13
C ALA A 54 2.00 3.38 2.90
N ALA A 55 2.85 4.17 2.22
CA ALA A 55 3.63 3.72 1.08
C ALA A 55 4.64 2.62 1.44
N GLU A 56 5.25 2.71 2.61
CA GLU A 56 6.30 1.79 3.09
C GLU A 56 5.75 0.63 3.93
N SER A 57 4.44 0.63 4.21
CA SER A 57 3.83 -0.37 5.06
C SER A 57 4.00 -1.79 4.50
N PRO A 58 4.33 -2.78 5.35
CA PRO A 58 4.53 -4.14 4.90
C PRO A 58 3.24 -4.71 4.33
N GLN A 59 3.38 -5.47 3.24
CA GLN A 59 2.26 -6.03 2.47
C GLN A 59 1.22 -4.98 2.04
N TRP A 60 1.58 -3.68 2.04
CA TRP A 60 0.72 -2.58 1.65
C TRP A 60 -0.55 -2.45 2.51
N ILE A 61 -0.48 -2.84 3.79
CA ILE A 61 -1.65 -2.92 4.68
C ILE A 61 -2.39 -1.58 4.86
N LEU A 62 -1.71 -0.45 4.64
CA LEU A 62 -2.31 0.88 4.68
C LEU A 62 -2.72 1.40 3.29
N ARG A 63 -2.42 0.71 2.19
CA ARG A 63 -2.86 1.09 0.82
C ARG A 63 -4.23 0.52 0.52
N THR A 64 -5.21 1.00 1.27
CA THR A 64 -6.60 0.55 1.22
C THR A 64 -7.55 1.69 0.83
N PRO A 65 -8.76 1.38 0.32
CA PRO A 65 -9.78 2.39 0.08
C PRO A 65 -10.11 3.22 1.33
N ASP A 66 -10.09 2.63 2.52
CA ASP A 66 -10.31 3.33 3.78
C ASP A 66 -9.26 4.42 4.04
N THR A 67 -7.97 4.13 3.79
CA THR A 67 -6.91 5.13 3.91
C THR A 67 -7.11 6.28 2.92
N ILE A 68 -7.48 5.97 1.67
CA ILE A 68 -7.79 7.00 0.66
C ILE A 68 -8.97 7.86 1.13
N ALA A 69 -10.03 7.25 1.66
CA ALA A 69 -11.19 7.96 2.18
C ALA A 69 -10.82 8.89 3.36
N LYS A 70 -9.93 8.45 4.26
CA LYS A 70 -9.41 9.31 5.34
C LYS A 70 -8.73 10.56 4.78
N PHE A 71 -7.80 10.40 3.82
CA PHE A 71 -7.13 11.55 3.19
C PHE A 71 -8.09 12.46 2.42
N ARG A 72 -9.10 11.89 1.75
CA ARG A 72 -10.13 12.65 1.01
C ARG A 72 -10.97 13.54 1.92
N ASN A 73 -11.32 13.05 3.10
CA ASN A 73 -12.22 13.74 4.02
C ASN A 73 -11.55 14.89 4.78
N VAL A 74 -10.24 15.08 4.64
CA VAL A 74 -9.56 16.21 5.28
C VAL A 74 -9.97 17.51 4.59
N HIS A 75 -10.52 18.44 5.37
CA HIS A 75 -10.81 19.78 4.91
C HIS A 75 -9.51 20.57 4.68
N VAL A 76 -9.39 21.20 3.52
CA VAL A 76 -8.16 21.90 3.10
C VAL A 76 -8.44 23.40 3.02
N GLN A 77 -7.62 24.20 3.71
CA GLN A 77 -7.68 25.65 3.59
C GLN A 77 -7.06 26.12 2.26
N ALA A 78 -7.55 27.25 1.75
CA ALA A 78 -7.03 27.84 0.52
C ALA A 78 -5.51 28.09 0.63
N GLY A 79 -4.75 27.67 -0.38
CA GLY A 79 -3.29 27.81 -0.43
C GLY A 79 -2.51 26.64 0.18
N GLN A 80 -3.14 25.67 0.83
CA GLN A 80 -2.49 24.44 1.28
C GLN A 80 -2.63 23.31 0.26
N THR A 81 -1.59 22.46 0.16
CA THR A 81 -1.65 21.25 -0.65
C THR A 81 -2.65 20.28 -0.03
N ALA A 82 -3.59 19.77 -0.84
CA ALA A 82 -4.57 18.81 -0.38
C ALA A 82 -3.88 17.51 0.11
N PRO A 83 -4.19 17.01 1.32
CA PRO A 83 -3.59 15.79 1.87
C PRO A 83 -3.74 14.56 0.97
N LEU A 84 -4.87 14.43 0.27
CA LEU A 84 -5.08 13.37 -0.72
C LEU A 84 -4.12 13.47 -1.90
N LEU A 85 -3.81 14.68 -2.37
CA LEU A 85 -2.82 14.88 -3.43
C LEU A 85 -1.41 14.55 -2.92
N GLN A 86 -1.09 14.92 -1.67
CA GLN A 86 0.17 14.57 -1.03
C GLN A 86 0.34 13.04 -0.94
N TYR A 87 -0.72 12.30 -0.60
CA TYR A 87 -0.71 10.84 -0.56
C TYR A 87 -0.32 10.23 -1.91
N PHE A 88 -0.99 10.63 -3.00
CA PHE A 88 -0.66 10.13 -4.33
C PHE A 88 0.75 10.53 -4.79
N ALA A 89 1.18 11.76 -4.53
CA ALA A 89 2.54 12.21 -4.86
C ALA A 89 3.61 11.37 -4.15
N THR A 90 3.39 11.03 -2.87
CA THR A 90 4.29 10.16 -2.12
C THR A 90 4.32 8.75 -2.73
N LEU A 91 3.16 8.17 -3.07
CA LEU A 91 3.11 6.84 -3.69
C LEU A 91 3.82 6.80 -5.05
N LEU A 92 3.64 7.82 -5.88
CA LEU A 92 4.31 7.95 -7.19
C LEU A 92 5.83 8.13 -7.05
N THR A 93 6.29 8.75 -5.96
CA THR A 93 7.73 8.88 -5.67
C THR A 93 8.34 7.56 -5.23
N LYS A 94 7.58 6.73 -4.51
CA LYS A 94 8.04 5.44 -3.96
C LYS A 94 7.84 4.28 -4.92
N GLY A 95 6.94 4.40 -5.89
CA GLY A 95 6.64 3.36 -6.86
C GLY A 95 5.42 3.66 -7.71
N LYS A 96 4.63 2.63 -7.99
CA LYS A 96 3.43 2.73 -8.84
C LYS A 96 2.14 2.69 -8.03
N LEU A 97 1.09 3.30 -8.57
CA LEU A 97 -0.27 3.19 -8.04
C LEU A 97 -0.89 1.84 -8.39
N ASN A 98 -1.78 1.35 -7.54
CA ASN A 98 -2.66 0.23 -7.83
C ASN A 98 -3.91 0.70 -8.60
N ALA A 99 -4.76 -0.23 -9.05
CA ALA A 99 -5.93 0.11 -9.85
C ALA A 99 -6.90 1.08 -9.15
N ASN A 100 -7.13 0.89 -7.84
CA ASN A 100 -8.03 1.74 -7.06
C ASN A 100 -7.45 3.14 -6.91
N GLU A 101 -6.17 3.26 -6.57
CA GLU A 101 -5.49 4.54 -6.42
C GLU A 101 -5.38 5.31 -7.74
N SER A 102 -5.08 4.61 -8.85
CA SER A 102 -5.04 5.21 -10.19
C SER A 102 -6.40 5.78 -10.58
N LEU A 103 -7.48 5.03 -10.31
CA LEU A 103 -8.84 5.48 -10.56
C LEU A 103 -9.19 6.73 -9.74
N GLU A 104 -8.81 6.71 -8.46
CA GLU A 104 -9.06 7.82 -7.54
C GLU A 104 -8.27 9.08 -7.89
N LEU A 105 -7.02 8.92 -8.29
CA LEU A 105 -6.21 10.02 -8.81
C LEU A 105 -6.82 10.60 -10.09
N ALA A 106 -7.28 9.76 -11.02
CA ALA A 106 -7.93 10.22 -12.24
C ALA A 106 -9.21 11.03 -11.95
N PHE A 107 -10.06 10.55 -11.04
CA PHE A 107 -11.25 11.31 -10.59
C PHE A 107 -10.86 12.67 -10.01
N LEU A 108 -9.84 12.71 -9.16
CA LEU A 108 -9.36 13.96 -8.56
C LEU A 108 -8.86 14.95 -9.62
N VAL A 109 -8.07 14.49 -10.60
CA VAL A 109 -7.52 15.33 -11.66
C VAL A 109 -8.60 15.87 -12.58
N VAL A 110 -9.58 15.04 -12.94
CA VAL A 110 -10.73 15.45 -13.76
C VAL A 110 -11.59 16.49 -13.04
N ASN A 111 -11.91 16.28 -11.76
CA ASN A 111 -12.71 17.21 -10.97
C ASN A 111 -12.01 18.57 -10.75
N GLN A 112 -10.68 18.58 -10.71
CA GLN A 112 -9.89 19.81 -10.62
C GLN A 112 -9.66 20.49 -11.98
N ASN A 113 -10.25 19.99 -13.07
CA ASN A 113 -10.06 20.48 -14.44
C ASN A 113 -8.58 20.42 -14.91
N LYS A 114 -7.76 19.54 -14.33
CA LYS A 114 -6.31 19.42 -14.62
C LYS A 114 -6.00 18.30 -15.61
N LYS A 115 -6.86 18.10 -16.63
CA LYS A 115 -6.80 16.96 -17.56
C LYS A 115 -5.43 16.80 -18.25
N ASN A 116 -4.76 17.92 -18.58
CA ASN A 116 -3.43 17.92 -19.18
C ASN A 116 -2.39 17.16 -18.34
N LEU A 117 -2.53 17.12 -17.00
CA LEU A 117 -1.63 16.36 -16.14
C LEU A 117 -1.84 14.84 -16.26
N LEU A 118 -3.08 14.41 -16.54
CA LEU A 118 -3.39 13.00 -16.74
C LEU A 118 -2.85 12.52 -18.09
N GLU A 119 -3.00 13.33 -19.14
CA GLU A 119 -2.49 13.03 -20.48
C GLU A 119 -0.97 12.88 -20.48
N ASN A 120 -0.24 13.86 -19.90
CA ASN A 120 1.22 13.78 -19.75
C ASN A 120 1.69 12.56 -18.94
N TRP A 121 0.86 12.06 -18.02
CA TRP A 121 1.21 10.89 -17.20
C TRP A 121 0.93 9.56 -17.92
N LEU A 122 -0.03 9.52 -18.85
CA LEU A 122 -0.37 8.33 -19.64
C LEU A 122 0.51 8.15 -20.87
N GLU A 123 1.13 9.22 -21.37
CA GLU A 123 2.02 9.20 -22.54
C GLU A 123 3.46 8.77 -22.23
N GLY A 124 3.85 8.69 -20.95
CA GLY A 124 5.19 8.28 -20.49
C GLY A 124 5.27 6.82 -20.07
#